data_AF-A0A519W9H6-F1
#
_entry.id   AF-A0A519W9H6-F1
#
_cell.length_a   1.000
_cell.length_b   1.000
_cell.length_c   1.000
_cell.angle_alpha   90.00
_cell.angle_beta   90.00
_cell.angle_gamma   90.00
#
_symmetry.space_group_name_H-M   'P 1'
#
loop_
_entity.id
_entity.type
_entity.pdbx_description
1 polymer ?
#
loop_
_entity_poly.entity_id
_entity_poly.type
_entity_poly.pdbx_seq_one_letter_code
_entity_poly.pdbx_strand_id
1 'polypeptide(L)'
;MGEILENITIDADSNDDKKEKRPDIAIIFSNDPTEAKKVDVVIVELKKLGIGLAKKEEVISQLRQRARKLLLHFPNKIQRIWFYGIVDFDDDFKVSLLEDKYIELFSCGTVFYKEQPIIIDLETKAEIPVGLYVLSFDAFLKDAEVRNSTFLNLLKEELKANSQ
;
A
#
# COMPACT_ATOMS: atom_id res chain seq x y z
N MET A 1 8.11 13.86 -8.09
CA MET A 1 6.97 12.91 -8.18
C MET A 1 6.78 12.32 -9.57
N GLY A 2 6.76 13.11 -10.66
CA GLY A 2 6.63 12.57 -12.03
C GLY A 2 7.74 11.56 -12.39
N GLU A 3 8.99 11.92 -12.15
CA GLU A 3 10.16 11.06 -12.41
C GLU A 3 10.18 9.78 -11.56
N ILE A 4 9.73 9.83 -10.30
CA ILE A 4 9.63 8.65 -9.43
C ILE A 4 8.57 7.69 -9.98
N LEU A 5 7.41 8.21 -10.38
CA LEU A 5 6.33 7.43 -10.97
C LEU A 5 6.78 6.76 -12.26
N GLU A 6 7.47 7.48 -13.15
CA GLU A 6 8.04 6.89 -14.37
C GLU A 6 9.01 5.73 -14.07
N ASN A 7 9.88 5.91 -13.07
CA ASN A 7 10.87 4.89 -12.71
C ASN A 7 10.26 3.62 -12.09
N ILE A 8 9.17 3.74 -11.33
CA ILE A 8 8.52 2.58 -10.68
C ILE A 8 7.42 1.93 -11.52
N THR A 9 6.92 2.61 -12.56
CA THR A 9 5.89 2.04 -13.44
C THR A 9 6.43 0.76 -14.06
N ILE A 10 5.59 -0.28 -14.16
CA ILE A 10 5.99 -1.58 -14.71
C ILE A 10 5.47 -1.65 -16.14
N ASP A 11 6.24 -2.20 -17.07
CA ASP A 11 5.89 -2.26 -18.49
C ASP A 11 4.56 -2.99 -18.76
N ALA A 12 4.08 -3.84 -17.84
CA ALA A 12 2.73 -4.43 -17.91
C ALA A 12 1.60 -3.39 -17.88
N ASP A 13 1.83 -2.21 -17.30
CA ASP A 13 0.90 -1.08 -17.30
C ASP A 13 0.89 -0.32 -18.65
N SER A 14 1.83 -0.62 -19.57
CA SER A 14 2.09 0.18 -20.78
C SER A 14 1.54 -0.39 -22.10
N ASN A 15 0.99 -1.61 -22.10
CA ASN A 15 0.44 -2.26 -23.30
C ASN A 15 -1.05 -1.95 -23.56
N ASP A 16 -1.72 -1.21 -22.69
CA ASP A 16 -3.08 -0.70 -22.92
C ASP A 16 -2.99 0.78 -23.32
N ASP A 17 -3.11 1.05 -24.61
CA ASP A 17 -3.42 2.34 -25.25
C ASP A 17 -2.97 3.64 -24.55
N LYS A 18 -1.91 4.22 -25.13
CA LYS A 18 -1.55 5.66 -25.19
C LYS A 18 -2.26 6.61 -24.20
N LYS A 19 -1.47 7.13 -23.26
CA LYS A 19 -1.63 8.42 -22.56
C LYS A 19 -2.72 8.59 -21.50
N GLU A 20 -3.66 7.68 -21.29
CA GLU A 20 -4.75 7.90 -20.30
C GLU A 20 -4.79 6.97 -19.07
N LYS A 21 -4.03 5.88 -19.02
CA LYS A 21 -3.95 5.04 -17.81
C LYS A 21 -2.73 5.41 -16.97
N ARG A 22 -2.76 6.57 -16.33
CA ARG A 22 -1.92 6.77 -15.15
C ARG A 22 -2.36 5.70 -14.13
N PRO A 23 -1.48 4.82 -13.64
CA PRO A 23 -1.84 3.96 -12.52
C PRO A 23 -2.34 4.86 -11.39
N ASP A 24 -3.47 4.51 -10.76
CA ASP A 24 -4.06 5.24 -9.62
C ASP A 24 -3.22 4.96 -8.36
N ILE A 25 -1.94 5.33 -8.43
CA ILE A 25 -0.92 5.09 -7.42
C ILE A 25 -0.49 6.40 -6.78
N ALA A 26 -0.55 6.43 -5.46
CA ALA A 26 -0.02 7.50 -4.64
C ALA A 26 1.17 6.97 -3.83
N ILE A 27 2.24 7.76 -3.77
CA ILE A 27 3.39 7.49 -2.92
C ILE A 27 3.62 8.68 -2.02
N ILE A 28 3.68 8.41 -0.72
CA ILE A 28 3.89 9.40 0.32
C ILE A 28 5.12 8.99 1.13
N PHE A 29 6.07 9.90 1.26
CA PHE A 29 7.21 9.74 2.16
C PHE A 29 6.89 10.44 3.47
N SER A 30 7.32 9.83 4.58
CA SER A 30 7.22 10.43 5.92
C SER A 30 8.05 11.72 6.09
N ASN A 31 9.06 11.92 5.24
CA ASN A 31 9.87 13.13 5.17
C ASN A 31 10.53 13.24 3.78
N ASP A 32 11.29 14.30 3.50
CA ASP A 32 12.06 14.42 2.26
C ASP A 32 13.14 13.31 2.17
N PRO A 33 13.07 12.40 1.18
CA PRO A 33 14.03 11.31 1.04
C PRO A 33 15.44 11.77 0.64
N THR A 34 15.59 13.00 0.14
CA THR A 34 16.88 13.58 -0.25
C THR A 34 17.61 14.15 0.96
N GLU A 35 16.89 14.80 1.87
CA GLU A 35 17.45 15.43 3.07
C GLU A 35 17.53 14.49 4.27
N ALA A 36 16.48 13.70 4.50
CA ALA A 36 16.39 12.84 5.68
C ALA A 36 17.35 11.65 5.60
N LYS A 37 17.83 11.20 6.78
CA LYS A 37 18.69 10.00 6.89
C LYS A 37 17.93 8.72 6.54
N LYS A 38 16.70 8.60 7.06
CA LYS A 38 15.79 7.47 6.83
C LYS A 38 14.36 7.98 6.67
N VAL A 39 13.59 7.29 5.84
CA VAL A 39 12.17 7.56 5.62
C VAL A 39 11.37 6.26 5.59
N ASP A 40 10.14 6.34 6.08
CA ASP A 40 9.07 5.39 5.79
C ASP A 40 8.30 5.84 4.54
N VAL A 41 7.78 4.88 3.79
CA VAL A 41 6.98 5.13 2.59
C VAL A 41 5.62 4.46 2.71
N VAL A 42 4.57 5.19 2.33
CA VAL A 42 3.24 4.65 2.09
C VAL A 42 2.98 4.66 0.58
N ILE A 43 2.54 3.51 0.06
CA ILE A 43 2.11 3.35 -1.32
C ILE A 43 0.64 2.93 -1.30
N VAL A 44 -0.20 3.66 -2.02
CA VAL A 44 -1.63 3.34 -2.15
C VAL A 44 -1.92 3.13 -3.62
N GLU A 45 -2.55 2.01 -3.97
CA GLU A 45 -2.97 1.72 -5.34
C GLU A 45 -4.44 1.34 -5.38
N LEU A 46 -5.19 2.00 -6.26
CA LEU A 46 -6.59 1.70 -6.54
C LEU A 46 -6.70 0.86 -7.81
N LYS A 47 -7.40 -0.28 -7.76
CA LYS A 47 -7.73 -1.07 -8.95
C LYS A 47 -9.19 -0.85 -9.36
N LYS A 48 -9.48 -1.10 -10.64
CA LYS A 48 -10.86 -1.07 -11.15
C LYS A 48 -11.68 -2.21 -10.54
N LEU A 49 -12.97 -1.97 -10.34
CA LEU A 49 -13.92 -2.99 -9.90
C LEU A 49 -14.11 -4.09 -10.95
N GLY A 50 -14.35 -5.33 -10.51
CA GLY A 50 -14.69 -6.44 -11.38
C GLY A 50 -13.54 -6.95 -12.26
N ILE A 51 -12.30 -6.69 -11.85
CA ILE A 51 -11.13 -7.32 -12.49
C ILE A 51 -11.09 -8.82 -12.18
N GLY A 52 -10.63 -9.66 -13.11
CA GLY A 52 -10.53 -11.10 -12.87
C GLY A 52 -9.47 -11.47 -11.83
N LEU A 53 -9.58 -12.67 -11.23
CA LEU A 53 -8.68 -13.18 -10.18
C LEU A 53 -7.20 -13.01 -10.53
N ALA A 54 -6.79 -13.37 -11.75
CA ALA A 54 -5.39 -13.24 -12.19
C ALA A 54 -4.86 -11.80 -12.07
N LYS A 55 -5.69 -10.79 -12.37
CA LYS A 55 -5.32 -9.37 -12.23
C LYS A 55 -5.30 -8.92 -10.77
N LYS A 56 -6.14 -9.51 -9.90
CA LYS A 56 -6.12 -9.26 -8.45
C LYS A 56 -4.86 -9.83 -7.81
N GLU A 57 -4.47 -11.05 -8.17
CA GLU A 57 -3.23 -11.68 -7.74
C GLU A 57 -2.00 -10.95 -8.28
N GLU A 58 -2.08 -10.39 -9.49
CA GLU A 58 -1.01 -9.60 -10.09
C GLU A 58 -0.62 -8.39 -9.23
N VAL A 59 -1.55 -7.82 -8.45
CA VAL A 59 -1.30 -6.70 -7.52
C VAL A 59 -0.10 -7.01 -6.62
N ILE A 60 -0.04 -8.22 -6.07
CA ILE A 60 1.02 -8.64 -5.14
C ILE A 60 2.37 -8.72 -5.88
N SER A 61 2.37 -9.22 -7.11
CA SER A 61 3.58 -9.31 -7.93
C SER A 61 4.09 -7.92 -8.33
N GLN A 62 3.19 -7.04 -8.82
CA GLN A 62 3.52 -5.67 -9.21
C GLN A 62 4.10 -4.88 -8.03
N LEU A 63 3.52 -5.07 -6.85
CA LEU A 63 4.00 -4.46 -5.61
C LEU A 63 5.45 -4.83 -5.30
N ARG A 64 5.80 -6.12 -5.36
CA ARG A 64 7.18 -6.57 -5.08
C ARG A 64 8.18 -5.91 -6.03
N GLN A 65 7.82 -5.83 -7.30
CA GLN A 65 8.66 -5.20 -8.32
C GLN A 65 8.79 -3.70 -8.08
N ARG A 66 7.69 -3.00 -7.79
CA ARG A 66 7.68 -1.56 -7.46
C ARG A 66 8.48 -1.25 -6.20
N ALA A 67 8.29 -2.02 -5.14
CA ALA A 67 9.06 -1.89 -3.90
C ALA A 67 10.56 -2.04 -4.19
N ARG A 68 10.97 -3.08 -4.94
CA ARG A 68 12.37 -3.24 -5.32
C ARG A 68 12.90 -2.05 -6.13
N LYS A 69 12.18 -1.59 -7.16
CA LYS A 69 12.58 -0.42 -7.96
C LYS A 69 12.74 0.83 -7.08
N LEU A 70 11.81 1.06 -6.16
CA LEU A 70 11.85 2.20 -5.25
C LEU A 70 13.05 2.14 -4.29
N LEU A 71 13.32 0.96 -3.73
CA LEU A 71 14.45 0.74 -2.82
C LEU A 71 15.80 0.91 -3.53
N LEU A 72 15.90 0.50 -4.80
CA LEU A 72 17.08 0.71 -5.63
C LEU A 72 17.27 2.19 -6.01
N HIS A 73 16.18 2.93 -6.23
CA HIS A 73 16.23 4.36 -6.51
C HIS A 73 16.63 5.20 -5.29
N PHE A 74 16.24 4.76 -4.08
CA PHE A 74 16.59 5.40 -2.81
C PHE A 74 17.45 4.47 -1.91
N PRO A 75 18.69 4.16 -2.33
CA PRO A 75 19.51 3.16 -1.67
C PRO A 75 19.79 3.57 -0.22
N ASN A 76 19.54 2.65 0.72
CA ASN A 76 19.73 2.85 2.16
C ASN A 76 18.95 4.02 2.78
N LYS A 77 17.97 4.63 2.10
CA LYS A 77 17.13 5.71 2.64
C LYS A 77 15.79 5.21 3.17
N ILE A 78 15.18 4.24 2.51
CA ILE A 78 13.89 3.69 2.93
C ILE A 78 14.15 2.59 3.96
N GLN A 79 13.46 2.64 5.10
CA GLN A 79 13.56 1.62 6.16
C GLN A 79 12.35 0.69 6.23
N ARG A 80 11.20 1.14 5.74
CA ARG A 80 9.95 0.39 5.73
C ARG A 80 9.01 0.92 4.66
N ILE A 81 8.23 0.01 4.08
CA ILE A 81 7.17 0.36 3.13
C ILE A 81 5.84 -0.22 3.64
N TRP A 82 4.81 0.60 3.61
CA TRP A 82 3.42 0.18 3.80
C TRP A 82 2.69 0.28 2.48
N PHE A 83 2.17 -0.83 1.98
CA PHE A 83 1.42 -0.87 0.75
C PHE A 83 -0.05 -1.13 1.02
N TYR A 84 -0.93 -0.36 0.38
CA TYR A 84 -2.37 -0.48 0.45
C TYR A 84 -2.91 -0.72 -0.97
N GLY A 85 -3.28 -1.96 -1.28
CA GLY A 85 -3.99 -2.32 -2.49
C GLY A 85 -5.49 -2.29 -2.25
N ILE A 86 -6.20 -1.38 -2.91
CA ILE A 86 -7.65 -1.24 -2.77
C ILE A 86 -8.31 -1.93 -3.96
N VAL A 87 -9.03 -3.01 -3.67
CA VAL A 87 -9.58 -3.96 -4.67
C VAL A 87 -10.97 -4.45 -4.27
N ASP A 88 -11.70 -5.02 -5.21
CA ASP A 88 -12.93 -5.75 -4.94
C ASP A 88 -12.64 -7.20 -4.53
N PHE A 89 -13.42 -7.72 -3.59
CA PHE A 89 -13.26 -9.07 -3.07
C PHE A 89 -14.37 -9.99 -3.61
N ASP A 90 -13.95 -11.15 -4.08
CA ASP A 90 -14.80 -12.32 -4.29
C ASP A 90 -14.25 -13.49 -3.44
N ASP A 91 -15.01 -14.58 -3.36
CA ASP A 91 -14.65 -15.70 -2.49
C ASP A 91 -13.37 -16.41 -2.97
N ASP A 92 -13.18 -16.53 -4.29
CA ASP A 92 -11.97 -17.12 -4.87
C ASP A 92 -10.72 -16.32 -4.50
N PHE A 93 -10.79 -14.97 -4.55
CA PHE A 93 -9.68 -14.11 -4.18
C PHE A 93 -9.38 -14.17 -2.69
N LYS A 94 -10.40 -14.28 -1.82
CA LYS A 94 -10.18 -14.48 -0.38
C LYS A 94 -9.46 -15.81 -0.11
N VAL A 95 -9.87 -16.88 -0.79
CA VAL A 95 -9.20 -18.20 -0.69
C VAL A 95 -7.74 -18.07 -1.11
N SER A 96 -7.46 -17.44 -2.26
CA SER A 96 -6.09 -17.21 -2.75
C SER A 96 -5.22 -16.44 -1.74
N LEU A 97 -5.76 -15.39 -1.10
CA LEU A 97 -5.05 -14.64 -0.06
C LEU A 97 -4.73 -15.50 1.17
N LEU A 98 -5.68 -16.32 1.63
CA LEU A 98 -5.47 -17.23 2.76
C LEU A 98 -4.45 -18.32 2.44
N GLU A 99 -4.47 -18.85 1.21
CA GLU A 99 -3.47 -19.80 0.71
C GLU A 99 -2.07 -19.19 0.70
N ASP A 100 -1.94 -17.92 0.28
CA ASP A 100 -0.70 -17.12 0.36
C ASP A 100 -0.42 -16.59 1.78
N LYS A 101 -1.09 -17.12 2.82
CA LYS A 101 -0.81 -16.81 4.24
C LYS A 101 -1.02 -15.36 4.64
N TYR A 102 -1.92 -14.65 3.97
CA TYR A 102 -2.45 -13.42 4.52
C TYR A 102 -3.33 -13.72 5.73
N ILE A 103 -3.32 -12.81 6.70
CA ILE A 103 -4.22 -12.83 7.83
C ILE A 103 -5.35 -11.82 7.60
N GLU A 104 -6.58 -12.23 7.87
CA GLU A 104 -7.70 -11.29 7.87
C GLU A 104 -7.63 -10.41 9.12
N LEU A 105 -7.85 -9.11 8.96
CA LEU A 105 -7.87 -8.13 10.04
C LEU A 105 -9.29 -7.66 10.32
N PHE A 106 -9.56 -7.29 11.56
CA PHE A 106 -10.82 -6.66 11.93
C PHE A 106 -10.97 -5.29 11.26
N SER A 107 -12.10 -5.08 10.58
CA SER A 107 -12.38 -3.89 9.76
C SER A 107 -13.90 -3.70 9.58
N CYS A 108 -14.34 -2.49 9.21
CA CYS A 108 -15.68 -2.20 8.72
C CYS A 108 -15.93 -2.67 7.27
N GLY A 109 -14.99 -3.40 6.68
CA GLY A 109 -15.11 -4.11 5.41
C GLY A 109 -14.27 -5.37 5.42
N THR A 110 -13.48 -5.59 4.37
CA THR A 110 -12.55 -6.73 4.28
C THR A 110 -11.14 -6.21 4.18
N VAL A 111 -10.27 -6.67 5.06
CA VAL A 111 -8.85 -6.32 5.06
C VAL A 111 -8.02 -7.57 5.29
N PHE A 112 -7.05 -7.78 4.42
CA PHE A 112 -6.03 -8.81 4.57
C PHE A 112 -4.66 -8.16 4.73
N TYR A 113 -3.83 -8.75 5.58
CA TYR A 113 -2.47 -8.29 5.85
C TYR A 113 -1.44 -9.41 5.72
N LYS A 114 -0.26 -9.07 5.19
CA LYS A 114 0.93 -9.91 5.24
C LYS A 114 2.16 -9.03 5.33
N GLU A 115 3.06 -9.35 6.24
CA GLU A 115 4.42 -8.79 6.18
C GLU A 115 5.24 -9.61 5.19
N GLN A 116 5.89 -8.94 4.24
CA GLN A 116 6.76 -9.59 3.30
C GLN A 116 8.13 -8.88 3.24
N PRO A 117 9.23 -9.57 3.59
CA PRO A 117 10.56 -9.02 3.38
C PRO A 117 10.88 -8.97 1.88
N ILE A 118 11.48 -7.85 1.46
CA ILE A 118 12.01 -7.69 0.10
C ILE A 118 13.54 -7.68 0.17
N ILE A 119 14.14 -8.66 -0.50
CA ILE A 119 15.59 -8.74 -0.68
C ILE A 119 15.99 -7.71 -1.75
N ILE A 120 16.89 -6.80 -1.36
CA ILE A 120 17.39 -5.71 -2.22
C ILE A 120 18.77 -6.00 -2.79
N ASP A 121 19.53 -6.90 -2.18
CA ASP A 121 20.90 -7.21 -2.55
C ASP A 121 21.18 -8.70 -2.35
N LEU A 122 21.76 -9.35 -3.36
CA LEU A 122 21.95 -10.79 -3.38
C LEU A 122 23.11 -11.25 -2.49
N GLU A 123 24.15 -10.42 -2.35
CA GLU A 123 25.36 -10.77 -1.61
C GLU A 123 25.15 -10.60 -0.10
N THR A 124 24.70 -9.42 0.30
CA THR A 124 24.43 -9.04 1.69
C THR A 124 23.14 -9.65 2.22
N LYS A 125 22.23 -10.08 1.33
CA LYS A 125 20.86 -10.52 1.66
C LYS A 125 20.12 -9.50 2.53
N ALA A 126 20.38 -8.22 2.29
CA ALA A 126 19.69 -7.16 3.01
C ALA A 126 18.18 -7.23 2.71
N GLU A 127 17.39 -7.23 3.77
CA GLU A 127 15.94 -7.31 3.71
C GLU A 127 15.31 -6.02 4.25
N ILE A 128 14.28 -5.55 3.56
CA ILE A 128 13.44 -4.45 4.03
C ILE A 128 12.02 -4.98 4.21
N PRO A 129 11.42 -4.80 5.39
CA PRO A 129 10.04 -5.24 5.64
C PRO A 129 9.06 -4.38 4.85
N VAL A 130 8.16 -5.05 4.14
CA VAL A 130 7.03 -4.42 3.45
C VAL A 130 5.74 -4.97 4.01
N GLY A 131 4.94 -4.10 4.62
CA GLY A 131 3.59 -4.45 5.08
C GLY A 131 2.61 -4.36 3.91
N LEU A 132 1.99 -5.48 3.55
CA LEU A 132 1.04 -5.59 2.45
C LEU A 132 -0.36 -5.60 3.02
N TYR A 133 -1.14 -4.56 2.73
CA TYR A 133 -2.57 -4.52 3.03
C TYR A 133 -3.37 -4.61 1.73
N VAL A 134 -4.35 -5.50 1.73
CA VAL A 134 -5.36 -5.61 0.67
C VAL A 134 -6.70 -5.28 1.28
N LEU A 135 -7.35 -4.22 0.81
CA LEU A 135 -8.54 -3.64 1.43
C LEU A 135 -9.68 -3.55 0.43
N SER A 136 -10.89 -3.81 0.91
CA SER A 136 -12.08 -3.44 0.14
C SER A 136 -12.26 -1.92 0.14
N PHE A 137 -12.96 -1.41 -0.86
CA PHE A 137 -13.31 0.02 -0.93
C PHE A 137 -14.06 0.49 0.33
N ASP A 138 -14.96 -0.36 0.82
CA ASP A 138 -15.71 -0.13 2.06
C ASP A 138 -14.80 -0.02 3.28
N ALA A 139 -13.84 -0.94 3.42
CA ALA A 139 -12.86 -0.88 4.50
C ALA A 139 -12.03 0.41 4.43
N PHE A 140 -11.54 0.76 3.23
CA PHE A 140 -10.74 1.97 3.04
C PHE A 140 -11.47 3.24 3.50
N LEU A 141 -12.74 3.40 3.12
CA LEU A 141 -13.52 4.60 3.47
C LEU A 141 -14.00 4.57 4.92
N LYS A 142 -14.68 3.49 5.33
CA LYS A 142 -15.35 3.42 6.64
C LYS A 142 -14.34 3.35 7.78
N ASP A 143 -13.25 2.59 7.63
CA ASP A 143 -12.24 2.52 8.69
C ASP A 143 -11.52 3.86 8.88
N ALA A 144 -11.32 4.62 7.79
CA ALA A 144 -10.74 5.96 7.89
C ALA A 144 -11.69 6.92 8.60
N GLU A 145 -12.98 6.91 8.25
CA GLU A 145 -14.00 7.74 8.88
C GLU A 145 -14.17 7.44 10.37
N VAL A 146 -14.30 6.16 10.74
CA VAL A 146 -14.47 5.72 12.13
C VAL A 146 -13.23 6.07 12.97
N ARG A 147 -12.02 5.80 12.47
CA ARG A 147 -10.79 6.16 13.22
C ARG A 147 -10.67 7.67 13.41
N ASN A 148 -10.82 8.45 12.34
CA ASN A 148 -10.67 9.89 12.41
C ASN A 148 -11.72 10.55 13.31
N SER A 149 -12.98 10.11 13.21
CA SER A 149 -14.06 10.61 14.06
C SER A 149 -13.86 10.23 15.53
N THR A 150 -13.35 9.03 15.81
CA THR A 150 -13.05 8.58 17.19
C THR A 150 -11.99 9.48 17.83
N PHE A 151 -10.85 9.72 17.16
CA PHE A 151 -9.82 10.63 17.66
C PHE A 151 -10.35 12.05 17.85
N LEU A 152 -11.13 12.55 16.88
CA LEU A 152 -11.70 13.90 16.97
C LEU A 152 -12.68 14.05 18.14
N ASN A 153 -13.48 13.01 18.41
CA ASN A 153 -14.43 13.02 19.52
C ASN A 153 -13.71 13.02 20.86
N LEU A 154 -12.67 12.18 21.03
CA LEU A 154 -11.82 12.18 22.23
C LEU A 154 -11.23 13.57 22.51
N LEU A 155 -10.65 14.21 21.49
CA LEU A 155 -10.07 15.56 21.64
C LEU A 155 -11.13 16.60 22.03
N LYS A 156 -12.34 16.53 21.45
CA LYS A 156 -13.44 17.44 21.80
C LYS A 156 -13.94 17.23 23.22
N GLU A 157 -13.97 16.00 23.70
CA GLU A 157 -14.41 15.68 25.07
C GLU A 157 -13.41 16.18 26.11
N GLU A 158 -12.10 15.97 25.91
CA GLU A 158 -11.07 16.50 26.81
C GLU A 158 -11.04 18.03 26.84
N LEU A 159 -11.14 18.68 25.68
CA LEU A 159 -11.19 20.15 25.62
C LEU A 159 -12.41 20.70 26.35
N LYS A 160 -13.57 20.05 26.24
CA LYS A 160 -14.78 20.44 26.98
C LYS A 160 -14.60 20.25 28.49
N ALA A 161 -13.98 19.15 28.92
CA ALA A 161 -13.73 18.87 30.32
C ALA A 161 -12.73 19.86 30.96
N ASN A 162 -11.73 20.31 30.19
CA ASN A 162 -10.71 21.28 30.64
C ASN A 162 -11.11 22.75 30.46
N SER A 163 -12.28 23.04 29.88
CA SER A 163 -12.82 24.40 29.70
C SER A 163 -13.85 24.79 30.78
N GLN A 164 -14.02 23.96 31.81
CA GLN A 164 -14.84 24.23 33.01
C GLN A 164 -13.92 24.45 34.21
#